data_AF-A0A317I938-F1
#
_entry.id   AF-A0A317I938-F1
#
_cell.length_a   1.000
_cell.length_b   1.000
_cell.length_c   1.000
_cell.angle_alpha   90.00
_cell.angle_beta   90.00
_cell.angle_gamma   90.00
#
_symmetry.space_group_name_H-M   'P 1'
#
loop_
_entity.id
_entity.type
_entity.pdbx_description
1 polymer ?
#
loop_
_entity_poly.entity_id
_entity_poly.type
_entity_poly.pdbx_seq_one_letter_code
_entity_poly.pdbx_strand_id
1 'polypeptide(L)'
;MTDLERRASFSRLVWHRSVAKKHALQPDKENLNLIRAFICARFCREVLSAFIVSLLLFPVVSAQQSQANTEAAKESGNKSQASSANAKPSFTLTVKAKPILNISLKAEKANLSEVAESLSKQLKTTVMVAPVLAKQLITIEYSELTLEPAMQLMAPEVYIDYQFNTSSTGPVKTLGIFFYPVDGEPSDTAVAGGSTQSLLIEGDTEDGVEPTTDEQRKRLEEQPLRVQFKDNSLSIKAKKQPLSLVLLKIGEELGIPVDIESESTDIVDTEINKLPVEEALRHLSPKITVFMRADLQRAERRALRLVLGEPSKNKPQSF
;
A
#
# COMPACT_ATOMS: atom_id res chain seq x y z
N MET A 1 43.04 -50.61 21.46
CA MET A 1 41.61 -50.64 21.07
C MET A 1 40.85 -49.97 22.20
N THR A 2 40.58 -48.68 22.03
CA THR A 2 40.18 -47.74 23.08
C THR A 2 38.74 -47.27 22.89
N ASP A 3 38.15 -46.90 24.03
CA ASP A 3 36.98 -46.04 24.23
C ASP A 3 35.57 -46.61 24.13
N LEU A 4 35.20 -47.21 25.27
CA LEU A 4 33.89 -47.26 25.89
C LEU A 4 33.31 -45.86 26.20
N GLU A 5 32.00 -45.75 26.02
CA GLU A 5 31.05 -44.98 26.87
C GLU A 5 31.24 -43.46 27.06
N ARG A 6 30.42 -42.68 26.33
CA ARG A 6 29.89 -41.40 26.82
C ARG A 6 28.37 -41.37 26.70
N ARG A 7 27.71 -41.80 27.78
CA ARG A 7 26.31 -41.45 28.09
C ARG A 7 26.31 -40.06 28.75
N ALA A 8 25.97 -39.03 27.99
CA ALA A 8 25.66 -37.72 28.54
C ALA A 8 24.20 -37.72 29.03
N SER A 9 24.04 -37.77 30.34
CA SER A 9 22.80 -37.50 31.06
C SER A 9 22.48 -36.01 30.91
N PHE A 10 21.40 -35.66 30.20
CA PHE A 10 20.92 -34.28 30.14
C PHE A 10 19.76 -34.10 31.11
N SER A 11 20.02 -33.22 32.06
CA SER A 11 19.22 -32.90 33.24
C SER A 11 17.82 -32.38 32.91
N ARG A 12 16.84 -32.88 33.66
CA ARG A 12 15.51 -32.26 33.84
C ARG A 12 15.69 -30.82 34.32
N LEU A 13 15.43 -29.84 33.46
CA LEU A 13 15.17 -28.47 33.91
C LEU A 13 13.68 -28.35 34.24
N VAL A 14 13.38 -28.33 35.53
CA VAL A 14 12.09 -27.98 36.10
C VAL A 14 11.89 -26.48 35.91
N TRP A 15 11.00 -26.08 35.01
CA TRP A 15 10.58 -24.69 34.88
C TRP A 15 9.57 -24.36 35.98
N HIS A 16 10.04 -23.60 36.97
CA HIS A 16 9.18 -22.95 37.98
C HIS A 16 8.31 -21.90 37.30
N ARG A 17 6.99 -22.10 37.35
CA ARG A 17 5.97 -21.07 37.08
C ARG A 17 6.15 -19.91 38.06
N SER A 18 6.66 -18.78 37.58
CA SER A 18 6.54 -17.50 38.29
C SER A 18 5.24 -16.84 37.85
N VAL A 19 4.25 -16.84 38.75
CA VAL A 19 2.96 -16.15 38.58
C VAL A 19 3.21 -14.66 38.78
N ALA A 20 3.47 -13.95 37.68
CA ALA A 20 3.48 -12.50 37.68
C ALA A 20 2.02 -11.99 37.76
N LYS A 21 1.63 -11.52 38.95
CA LYS A 21 0.41 -10.73 39.16
C LYS A 21 0.48 -9.47 38.29
N LYS A 22 -0.31 -9.43 37.22
CA LYS A 22 -0.58 -8.20 36.47
C LYS A 22 -1.40 -7.27 37.35
N HIS A 23 -0.74 -6.27 37.95
CA HIS A 23 -1.43 -5.08 38.44
C HIS A 23 -1.95 -4.32 37.22
N ALA A 24 -3.28 -4.29 37.06
CA ALA A 24 -3.94 -3.41 36.13
C ALA A 24 -3.75 -1.96 36.59
N LEU A 25 -2.80 -1.26 35.98
CA LEU A 25 -2.74 0.20 36.01
C LEU A 25 -3.89 0.73 35.18
N GLN A 26 -5.00 1.07 35.84
CA GLN A 26 -6.01 1.94 35.24
C GLN A 26 -5.35 3.31 35.00
N PRO A 27 -5.28 3.81 33.76
CA PRO A 27 -4.79 5.15 33.52
C PRO A 27 -5.78 6.16 34.11
N ASP A 28 -5.28 6.92 35.07
CA ASP A 28 -6.01 7.94 35.79
C ASP A 28 -6.47 9.04 34.81
N LYS A 29 -7.79 9.18 34.64
CA LYS A 29 -8.39 10.04 33.59
C LYS A 29 -8.06 11.53 33.79
N GLU A 30 -7.62 11.92 34.98
CA GLU A 30 -7.30 13.31 35.30
C GLU A 30 -6.02 13.82 34.60
N ASN A 31 -5.05 12.95 34.31
CA ASN A 31 -3.81 13.35 33.64
C ASN A 31 -3.96 13.63 32.14
N LEU A 32 -5.01 13.12 31.48
CA LEU A 32 -5.22 13.30 30.05
C LEU A 32 -5.68 14.72 29.70
N ASN A 33 -6.43 15.37 30.59
CA ASN A 33 -6.88 16.74 30.40
C ASN A 33 -5.75 17.76 30.58
N LEU A 34 -4.80 17.49 31.46
CA LEU A 34 -3.63 18.34 31.68
C LEU A 34 -2.67 18.34 30.47
N ILE A 35 -2.47 17.17 29.85
CA ILE A 35 -1.62 17.03 28.66
C ILE A 35 -2.27 17.71 27.43
N ARG A 36 -3.60 17.60 27.28
CA ARG A 36 -4.33 18.30 26.21
C ARG A 36 -4.26 19.82 26.33
N ALA A 37 -4.29 20.36 27.56
CA ALA A 37 -4.14 21.80 27.79
C ALA A 37 -2.73 22.31 27.43
N PHE A 38 -1.68 21.52 27.73
CA PHE A 38 -0.29 21.91 27.42
C PHE A 38 0.01 21.90 25.91
N ILE A 39 -0.54 20.94 25.15
CA ILE A 39 -0.34 20.88 23.69
C ILE A 39 -1.05 22.05 22.99
N CYS A 40 -2.26 22.42 23.44
CA CYS A 40 -3.01 23.53 22.86
C CYS A 40 -2.35 24.90 23.11
N ALA A 41 -1.75 25.09 24.29
CA ALA A 41 -1.05 26.32 24.65
C ALA A 41 0.26 26.52 23.85
N ARG A 42 0.95 25.44 23.47
CA ARG A 42 2.19 25.52 22.69
C ARG A 42 1.92 25.79 21.20
N PHE A 43 0.82 25.26 20.66
CA PHE A 43 0.45 25.47 19.25
C PHE A 43 -0.05 26.90 18.97
N CYS A 44 -0.75 27.53 19.92
CA CYS A 44 -1.22 28.92 19.74
C CYS A 44 -0.10 29.97 19.75
N ARG A 45 1.07 29.67 20.34
CA ARG A 45 2.18 30.64 20.47
C ARG A 45 3.08 30.70 19.22
N GLU A 46 3.17 29.62 18.44
CA GLU A 46 3.98 29.55 17.21
C GLU A 46 3.20 30.01 15.96
N VAL A 47 1.86 29.84 15.93
CA VAL A 47 1.06 30.26 14.77
C VAL A 47 0.87 31.79 14.72
N LEU A 48 0.92 32.48 15.86
CA LEU A 48 0.76 33.94 15.90
C LEU A 48 2.02 34.70 15.44
N SER A 49 3.21 34.11 15.51
CA SER A 49 4.46 34.77 15.10
C SER A 49 4.74 34.67 13.60
N ALA A 50 4.15 33.70 12.88
CA ALA A 50 4.34 33.53 11.45
C ALA A 50 3.50 34.48 10.59
N PHE A 51 2.39 35.03 11.12
CA PHE A 51 1.47 35.88 10.33
C PHE A 51 1.83 37.36 10.26
N ILE A 52 2.73 37.87 11.11
CA ILE A 52 3.04 39.32 11.16
C ILE A 52 4.21 39.71 10.23
N VAL A 53 5.01 38.78 9.71
CA VAL A 53 6.23 39.10 8.94
C VAL A 53 6.05 39.10 7.41
N SER A 54 4.92 38.61 6.88
CA SER A 54 4.75 38.49 5.41
C SER A 54 4.05 39.67 4.72
N LEU A 55 3.70 40.74 5.45
CA LEU A 55 2.85 41.82 4.91
C LEU A 55 3.59 43.05 4.35
N LEU A 56 4.91 43.01 4.14
CA LEU A 56 5.67 44.22 3.81
C LEU A 56 6.56 44.23 2.55
N LEU A 57 6.54 43.24 1.66
CA LEU A 57 7.41 43.34 0.46
C LEU A 57 6.88 42.60 -0.78
N PHE A 58 5.83 43.09 -1.44
CA PHE A 58 5.73 42.92 -2.91
C PHE A 58 5.05 44.13 -3.58
N PRO A 59 5.76 44.86 -4.45
CA PRO A 59 5.19 45.96 -5.23
C PRO A 59 4.33 45.44 -6.39
N VAL A 60 3.25 46.18 -6.62
CA VAL A 60 2.33 46.08 -7.76
C VAL A 60 3.11 46.25 -9.07
N VAL A 61 3.13 45.22 -9.91
CA VAL A 61 3.51 45.35 -11.33
C VAL A 61 2.26 45.12 -12.17
N SER A 62 1.72 46.22 -12.69
CA SER A 62 0.80 46.25 -13.82
C SER A 62 1.57 46.20 -15.13
N ALA A 63 1.24 45.27 -16.02
CA ALA A 63 1.42 45.39 -17.47
C ALA A 63 0.62 44.25 -18.12
N GLN A 64 -0.54 44.54 -18.73
CA GLN A 64 -0.71 45.08 -20.08
C GLN A 64 -1.15 43.97 -21.04
N GLN A 65 -2.47 43.96 -21.19
CA GLN A 65 -3.29 43.39 -22.23
C GLN A 65 -2.70 43.58 -23.63
N SER A 66 -2.71 42.52 -24.45
CA SER A 66 -2.81 42.66 -25.90
C SER A 66 -3.67 41.54 -26.47
N GLN A 67 -4.72 41.97 -27.17
CA GLN A 67 -5.68 41.16 -27.91
C GLN A 67 -5.23 40.96 -29.37
N ALA A 68 -5.87 39.97 -30.01
CA ALA A 68 -5.93 39.72 -31.46
C ALA A 68 -4.64 39.13 -32.08
N ASN A 69 -4.67 38.26 -33.09
CA ASN A 69 -5.64 38.14 -34.16
C ASN A 69 -5.46 36.81 -34.95
N THR A 70 -6.55 36.41 -35.62
CA THR A 70 -6.67 35.70 -36.93
C THR A 70 -6.15 34.28 -37.21
N GLU A 71 -7.13 33.45 -37.61
CA GLU A 71 -7.23 32.66 -38.87
C GLU A 71 -6.33 31.45 -39.17
N ALA A 72 -7.05 30.33 -39.30
CA ALA A 72 -7.15 29.48 -40.50
C ALA A 72 -6.01 28.52 -40.87
N ALA A 73 -6.44 27.25 -40.90
CA ALA A 73 -6.15 26.23 -41.90
C ALA A 73 -4.70 25.80 -42.12
N LYS A 74 -4.40 24.56 -41.72
CA LYS A 74 -3.82 23.57 -42.62
C LYS A 74 -3.96 22.16 -42.05
N GLU A 75 -4.90 21.44 -42.64
CA GLU A 75 -4.87 19.99 -42.76
C GLU A 75 -3.56 19.61 -43.46
N SER A 76 -2.66 18.93 -42.73
CA SER A 76 -1.50 18.27 -43.31
C SER A 76 -1.37 16.93 -42.62
N GLY A 77 -1.75 15.88 -43.36
CA GLY A 77 -1.55 14.50 -42.96
C GLY A 77 -0.08 14.28 -42.62
N ASN A 78 0.20 14.09 -41.33
CA ASN A 78 1.53 13.77 -40.88
C ASN A 78 1.68 12.25 -40.87
N LYS A 79 2.24 11.75 -41.97
CA LYS A 79 2.80 10.41 -42.09
C LYS A 79 4.01 10.39 -41.14
N SER A 80 3.79 9.99 -39.88
CA SER A 80 4.85 9.85 -38.87
C SER A 80 5.88 8.85 -39.36
N GLN A 81 6.93 9.41 -39.95
CA GLN A 81 8.10 8.75 -40.46
C GLN A 81 8.96 8.37 -39.25
N ALA A 82 9.02 7.07 -38.99
CA ALA A 82 9.92 6.46 -38.03
C ALA A 82 11.37 6.71 -38.45
N SER A 83 12.03 7.68 -37.84
CA SER A 83 13.47 7.85 -37.94
C SER A 83 14.03 8.73 -36.81
N SER A 84 14.54 8.09 -35.76
CA SER A 84 15.83 8.44 -35.17
C SER A 84 16.33 7.28 -34.31
N ALA A 85 16.77 6.22 -34.98
CA ALA A 85 17.55 5.19 -34.34
C ALA A 85 18.92 5.77 -33.96
N ASN A 86 19.26 5.66 -32.67
CA ASN A 86 20.62 5.82 -32.13
C ASN A 86 21.10 7.23 -31.74
N ALA A 87 20.20 8.14 -31.35
CA ALA A 87 20.62 9.27 -30.51
C ALA A 87 20.95 8.72 -29.11
N LYS A 88 22.15 9.03 -28.60
CA LYS A 88 22.56 8.64 -27.25
C LYS A 88 21.53 9.18 -26.24
N PRO A 89 20.95 8.34 -25.36
CA PRO A 89 19.94 8.80 -24.42
C PRO A 89 20.51 9.91 -23.53
N SER A 90 19.68 10.91 -23.21
CA SER A 90 20.01 12.04 -22.33
C SER A 90 20.14 11.65 -20.85
N PHE A 91 20.14 10.34 -20.56
CA PHE A 91 20.26 9.80 -19.22
C PHE A 91 21.02 8.47 -19.22
N THR A 92 21.56 8.13 -18.06
CA THR A 92 22.16 6.83 -17.75
C THR A 92 21.43 6.22 -16.55
N LEU A 93 20.83 5.04 -16.74
CA LEU A 93 20.09 4.31 -15.71
C LEU A 93 20.77 2.96 -15.46
N THR A 94 21.11 2.68 -14.21
CA THR A 94 21.68 1.40 -13.76
C THR A 94 20.79 0.81 -12.67
N VAL A 95 20.30 -0.41 -12.87
CA VAL A 95 19.57 -1.20 -11.87
C VAL A 95 20.41 -2.41 -11.46
N LYS A 96 20.78 -2.50 -10.19
CA LYS A 96 21.45 -3.65 -9.58
C LYS A 96 20.42 -4.42 -8.74
N ALA A 97 20.10 -5.66 -9.12
CA ALA A 97 19.05 -6.44 -8.45
C ALA A 97 19.54 -7.25 -7.23
N LYS A 98 20.85 -7.43 -7.03
CA LYS A 98 21.43 -8.27 -5.97
C LYS A 98 22.58 -7.54 -5.26
N PRO A 99 22.70 -7.64 -3.92
CA PRO A 99 21.81 -8.33 -2.97
C PRO A 99 20.53 -7.57 -2.62
N ILE A 100 20.52 -6.25 -2.81
CA ILE A 100 19.39 -5.34 -2.61
C ILE A 100 19.13 -4.66 -3.95
N LEU A 101 17.87 -4.38 -4.27
CA LEU A 101 17.49 -3.65 -5.47
C LEU A 101 17.93 -2.18 -5.33
N ASN A 102 19.03 -1.82 -6.00
CA ASN A 102 19.61 -0.48 -6.02
C ASN A 102 19.49 0.13 -7.41
N ILE A 103 19.09 1.40 -7.46
CA ILE A 103 18.85 2.17 -8.68
C ILE A 103 19.75 3.40 -8.65
N SER A 104 20.47 3.62 -9.74
CA SER A 104 21.24 4.84 -9.99
C SER A 104 20.75 5.49 -11.28
N LEU A 105 20.44 6.77 -11.23
CA LEU A 105 19.98 7.56 -12.36
C LEU A 105 20.80 8.85 -12.45
N LYS A 106 21.33 9.11 -13.64
CA LYS A 106 21.89 10.41 -14.01
C LYS A 106 21.17 10.90 -15.24
N ALA A 107 20.28 11.87 -15.09
CA ALA A 107 19.46 12.44 -16.15
C ALA A 107 19.70 13.95 -16.25
N GLU A 108 19.94 14.44 -17.47
CA GLU A 108 20.10 15.87 -17.74
C GLU A 108 19.09 16.30 -18.81
N LYS A 109 18.03 17.02 -18.38
CA LYS A 109 16.91 17.42 -19.25
C LYS A 109 16.33 16.24 -20.06
N ALA A 110 16.18 15.09 -19.41
CA ALA A 110 15.61 13.90 -20.03
C ALA A 110 14.07 13.90 -19.92
N ASN A 111 13.38 13.34 -20.90
CA ASN A 111 11.93 13.13 -20.81
C ASN A 111 11.63 12.05 -19.76
N LEU A 112 10.74 12.34 -18.81
CA LEU A 112 10.34 11.36 -17.78
C LEU A 112 9.76 10.07 -18.39
N SER A 113 9.04 10.19 -19.50
CA SER A 113 8.49 9.04 -20.24
C SER A 113 9.56 8.06 -20.75
N GLU A 114 10.67 8.56 -21.30
CA GLU A 114 11.78 7.74 -21.78
C GLU A 114 12.54 7.05 -20.64
N VAL A 115 12.70 7.77 -19.51
CA VAL A 115 13.31 7.22 -18.29
C VAL A 115 12.43 6.12 -17.71
N ALA A 116 11.12 6.34 -17.62
CA ALA A 116 10.14 5.37 -17.15
C ALA A 116 10.10 4.10 -18.02
N GLU A 117 10.16 4.24 -19.34
CA GLU A 117 10.22 3.10 -20.27
C GLU A 117 11.49 2.26 -20.05
N SER A 118 12.63 2.93 -19.89
CA SER A 118 13.90 2.25 -19.63
C SER A 118 13.91 1.55 -18.27
N LEU A 119 13.31 2.19 -17.25
CA LEU A 119 13.11 1.60 -15.94
C LEU A 119 12.19 0.38 -16.00
N SER A 120 11.10 0.45 -16.76
CA SER A 120 10.18 -0.67 -16.96
C SER A 120 10.89 -1.89 -17.56
N LYS A 121 11.73 -1.67 -18.58
CA LYS A 121 12.54 -2.72 -19.22
C LYS A 121 13.55 -3.35 -18.24
N GLN A 122 14.23 -2.53 -17.44
CA GLN A 122 15.23 -3.03 -16.48
C GLN A 122 14.59 -3.76 -15.28
N LEU A 123 13.47 -3.26 -14.76
CA LEU A 123 12.74 -3.86 -13.63
C LEU A 123 11.80 -5.00 -14.03
N LYS A 124 11.49 -5.16 -15.32
CA LYS A 124 10.46 -6.08 -15.82
C LYS A 124 9.11 -5.85 -15.13
N THR A 125 8.82 -4.58 -14.83
CA THR A 125 7.63 -4.12 -14.11
C THR A 125 6.98 -3.02 -14.95
N THR A 126 5.65 -2.97 -15.02
CA THR A 126 4.95 -1.93 -15.78
C THR A 126 5.16 -0.58 -15.09
N VAL A 127 5.69 0.41 -15.81
CA VAL A 127 5.83 1.77 -15.31
C VAL A 127 4.94 2.68 -16.15
N MET A 128 3.97 3.32 -15.52
CA MET A 128 3.03 4.23 -16.19
C MET A 128 3.28 5.67 -15.75
N VAL A 129 3.28 6.58 -16.72
CA VAL A 129 3.43 8.02 -16.49
C VAL A 129 2.14 8.70 -16.90
N ALA A 130 1.58 9.52 -16.00
CA ALA A 130 0.42 10.34 -16.34
C ALA A 130 0.73 11.25 -17.55
N PRO A 131 -0.22 11.49 -18.47
CA PRO A 131 0.03 12.25 -19.71
C PRO A 131 0.60 13.65 -19.48
N VAL A 132 0.25 14.28 -18.35
CA VAL A 132 0.76 15.61 -17.95
C VAL A 132 2.27 15.56 -17.68
N LEU A 133 2.75 14.51 -16.99
CA LEU A 133 4.16 14.35 -16.65
C LEU A 133 4.99 13.76 -17.79
N ALA A 134 4.36 13.12 -18.79
CA ALA A 134 5.07 12.45 -19.89
C ALA A 134 5.96 13.40 -20.73
N LYS A 135 5.60 14.69 -20.78
CA LYS A 135 6.34 15.75 -21.48
C LYS A 135 7.29 16.53 -20.56
N GLN A 136 7.34 16.19 -19.27
CA GLN A 136 8.17 16.89 -18.31
C GLN A 136 9.64 16.47 -18.48
N LEU A 137 10.50 17.47 -18.57
CA LEU A 137 11.95 17.29 -18.56
C LEU A 137 12.44 17.27 -17.12
N ILE A 138 13.23 16.26 -16.78
CA ILE A 138 13.83 16.09 -15.45
C ILE A 138 15.35 16.22 -15.53
N THR A 139 15.93 16.84 -14.50
CA THR A 139 17.38 16.90 -14.29
C THR A 139 17.65 16.42 -12.87
N ILE A 140 17.99 15.14 -12.74
CA ILE A 140 18.10 14.46 -11.46
C ILE A 140 19.33 13.56 -11.50
N GLU A 141 20.10 13.56 -10.40
CA GLU A 141 21.22 12.66 -10.21
C GLU A 141 21.15 12.02 -8.82
N TYR A 142 21.04 10.69 -8.78
CA TYR A 142 21.16 9.91 -7.56
C TYR A 142 21.86 8.58 -7.85
N SER A 143 22.49 8.02 -6.83
CA SER A 143 23.23 6.76 -6.92
C SER A 143 22.85 5.84 -5.78
N GLU A 144 22.64 4.56 -6.12
CA GLU A 144 22.45 3.46 -5.18
C GLU A 144 21.27 3.64 -4.20
N LEU A 145 20.17 4.22 -4.68
CA LEU A 145 18.94 4.32 -3.91
C LEU A 145 18.09 3.06 -4.03
N THR A 146 17.35 2.73 -2.98
CA THR A 146 16.31 1.69 -3.05
C THR A 146 15.13 2.17 -3.90
N LEU A 147 14.25 1.24 -4.30
CA LEU A 147 13.15 1.53 -5.24
C LEU A 147 12.30 2.74 -4.82
N GLU A 148 11.72 2.71 -3.62
CA GLU A 148 10.78 3.74 -3.15
C GLU A 148 11.37 5.17 -3.12
N PRO A 149 12.50 5.44 -2.45
CA PRO A 149 13.09 6.78 -2.45
C PRO A 149 13.59 7.20 -3.84
N ALA A 150 14.05 6.27 -4.67
CA ALA A 150 14.39 6.59 -6.06
C ALA A 150 13.15 7.08 -6.84
N MET A 151 12.00 6.44 -6.66
CA MET A 151 10.76 6.85 -7.35
C MET A 151 10.24 8.19 -6.82
N GLN A 152 10.29 8.43 -5.51
CA GLN A 152 9.87 9.71 -4.89
C GLN A 152 10.65 10.92 -5.42
N LEU A 153 11.90 10.73 -5.88
CA LEU A 153 12.67 11.82 -6.50
C LEU A 153 12.22 12.13 -7.93
N MET A 154 11.61 11.17 -8.64
CA MET A 154 11.27 11.29 -10.06
C MET A 154 9.95 12.02 -10.31
N ALA A 155 8.99 11.95 -9.39
CA ALA A 155 7.66 12.54 -9.54
C ALA A 155 7.11 12.97 -8.17
N PRO A 156 6.19 13.96 -8.12
CA PRO A 156 5.59 14.39 -6.86
C PRO A 156 4.79 13.26 -6.21
N GLU A 157 3.81 12.69 -6.92
CA GLU A 157 3.01 11.58 -6.43
C GLU A 157 3.41 10.27 -7.11
N VAL A 158 3.69 9.27 -6.28
CA VAL A 158 4.12 7.95 -6.72
C VAL A 158 3.28 6.88 -6.04
N TYR A 159 2.71 6.02 -6.87
CA TYR A 159 2.00 4.83 -6.42
C TYR A 159 2.74 3.58 -6.86
N ILE A 160 2.82 2.59 -5.99
CA ILE A 160 3.41 1.29 -6.31
C ILE A 160 2.42 0.19 -5.98
N ASP A 161 2.07 -0.61 -6.98
CA ASP A 161 1.25 -1.80 -6.79
C ASP A 161 2.15 -3.00 -6.47
N TYR A 162 1.87 -3.62 -5.34
CA TYR A 162 2.56 -4.78 -4.80
C TYR A 162 1.66 -6.01 -4.81
N GLN A 163 2.27 -7.16 -5.08
CA GLN A 163 1.68 -8.47 -4.84
C GLN A 163 2.36 -9.09 -3.62
N PHE A 164 1.54 -9.40 -2.62
CA PHE A 164 1.97 -10.09 -1.43
C PHE A 164 1.30 -11.47 -1.36
N ASN A 165 2.09 -12.53 -1.16
CA ASN A 165 1.56 -13.87 -0.92
C ASN A 165 1.82 -14.24 0.54
N THR A 166 0.74 -14.48 1.29
CA THR A 166 0.78 -14.83 2.72
C THR A 166 1.60 -16.10 3.02
N SER A 167 1.71 -17.05 2.09
CA SER A 167 2.57 -18.24 2.23
C SER A 167 4.06 -17.96 2.04
N SER A 168 4.41 -16.92 1.31
CA SER A 168 5.78 -16.70 0.88
C SER A 168 6.51 -15.80 1.87
N THR A 169 7.62 -16.30 2.41
CA THR A 169 8.62 -15.46 3.10
C THR A 169 9.51 -14.70 2.12
N GLY A 170 9.28 -14.86 0.81
CA GLY A 170 10.04 -14.19 -0.23
C GLY A 170 9.80 -12.68 -0.30
N PRO A 171 10.60 -11.97 -1.12
CA PRO A 171 10.44 -10.53 -1.31
C PRO A 171 9.07 -10.22 -1.91
N VAL A 172 8.51 -9.07 -1.52
CA VAL A 172 7.28 -8.53 -2.10
C VAL A 172 7.51 -8.28 -3.59
N LYS A 173 6.58 -8.74 -4.43
CA LYS A 173 6.70 -8.59 -5.88
C LYS A 173 6.06 -7.27 -6.30
N THR A 174 6.83 -6.40 -6.95
CA THR A 174 6.30 -5.19 -7.57
C THR A 174 5.57 -5.55 -8.87
N LEU A 175 4.35 -5.04 -9.03
CA LEU A 175 3.52 -5.27 -10.22
C LEU A 175 3.53 -4.06 -11.14
N GLY A 176 3.37 -2.86 -10.56
CA GLY A 176 3.23 -1.62 -11.30
C GLY A 176 3.79 -0.44 -10.52
N ILE A 177 4.33 0.53 -11.24
CA ILE A 177 4.78 1.83 -10.70
C ILE A 177 4.07 2.91 -11.49
N PHE A 178 3.47 3.87 -10.81
CA PHE A 178 2.69 4.93 -11.43
C PHE A 178 3.20 6.29 -10.96
N PHE A 179 3.51 7.15 -11.93
CA PHE A 179 3.89 8.54 -11.69
C PHE A 179 2.72 9.46 -12.05
N TYR A 180 2.23 10.21 -11.06
CA TYR A 180 1.10 11.11 -11.20
C TYR A 180 1.46 12.55 -10.78
N PRO A 181 0.81 13.56 -11.37
CA PRO A 181 0.88 14.93 -10.84
C PRO A 181 0.23 14.99 -9.45
N VAL A 182 0.40 16.11 -8.76
CA VAL A 182 -0.29 16.37 -7.49
C VAL A 182 -1.80 16.23 -7.68
N ASP A 183 -2.48 15.58 -6.73
CA ASP A 183 -3.92 15.27 -6.72
C ASP A 183 -4.36 14.23 -7.77
N GLY A 184 -3.44 13.45 -8.34
CA GLY A 184 -3.75 12.45 -9.37
C GLY A 184 -3.69 11.03 -8.84
N GLU A 185 -4.81 10.30 -8.85
CA GLU A 185 -4.84 8.90 -8.38
C GLU A 185 -4.97 7.91 -9.56
N PRO A 186 -4.17 6.83 -9.60
CA PRO A 186 -4.37 5.74 -10.56
C PRO A 186 -5.68 5.00 -10.29
N SER A 187 -6.31 4.47 -11.34
CA SER A 187 -7.45 3.57 -11.19
C SER A 187 -7.09 2.33 -10.37
N ASP A 188 -8.01 1.86 -9.52
CA ASP A 188 -7.83 0.67 -8.69
C ASP A 188 -7.52 -0.60 -9.50
N THR A 189 -7.97 -0.65 -10.76
CA THR A 189 -7.80 -1.80 -11.67
C THR A 189 -6.67 -1.63 -12.69
N ALA A 190 -5.76 -0.67 -12.49
CA ALA A 190 -4.80 -0.28 -13.53
C ALA A 190 -3.82 -1.39 -13.95
N VAL A 191 -3.34 -2.22 -13.02
CA VAL A 191 -2.38 -3.32 -13.32
C VAL A 191 -2.93 -4.70 -13.00
N ALA A 192 -3.78 -4.82 -11.98
CA ALA A 192 -4.47 -6.07 -11.67
C ALA A 192 -5.91 -5.98 -12.16
N GLY A 193 -6.16 -6.47 -13.39
CA GLY A 193 -7.53 -6.69 -13.86
C GLY A 193 -8.18 -7.80 -13.03
N GLY A 194 -9.06 -7.43 -12.10
CA GLY A 194 -9.92 -8.38 -11.41
C GLY A 194 -11.05 -8.84 -12.32
N SER A 195 -11.46 -10.11 -12.21
CA SER A 195 -12.76 -10.53 -12.76
C SER A 195 -13.85 -9.95 -11.86
N THR A 196 -14.28 -8.73 -12.13
CA THR A 196 -15.41 -8.10 -11.44
C THR A 196 -16.68 -8.89 -11.72
N GLN A 197 -17.02 -9.91 -10.91
CA GLN A 197 -18.34 -10.52 -10.87
C GLN A 197 -18.47 -11.57 -9.73
N SER A 198 -18.59 -11.10 -8.49
CA SER A 198 -19.43 -11.80 -7.52
C SER A 198 -20.34 -10.78 -6.88
N LEU A 199 -21.45 -10.51 -7.56
CA LEU A 199 -22.52 -9.68 -7.03
C LEU A 199 -23.29 -10.54 -6.03
N LEU A 200 -22.83 -10.60 -4.78
CA LEU A 200 -23.58 -11.22 -3.70
C LEU A 200 -24.72 -10.27 -3.33
N ILE A 201 -25.90 -10.46 -3.93
CA ILE A 201 -27.10 -9.75 -3.51
C ILE A 201 -27.60 -10.44 -2.24
N GLU A 202 -27.13 -9.98 -1.08
CA GLU A 202 -27.75 -10.31 0.19
C GLU A 202 -29.08 -9.56 0.25
N GLY A 203 -30.18 -10.30 0.03
CA GLY A 203 -31.53 -9.76 0.12
C GLY A 203 -31.93 -9.57 1.58
N ASP A 204 -31.42 -8.51 2.22
CA ASP A 204 -31.86 -8.12 3.56
C ASP A 204 -32.92 -7.03 3.45
N THR A 205 -34.19 -7.45 3.45
CA THR A 205 -35.35 -6.57 3.19
C THR A 205 -36.05 -6.10 4.48
N GLU A 206 -35.44 -6.23 5.65
CA GLU A 206 -36.13 -5.92 6.92
C GLU A 206 -35.32 -5.18 8.01
N ASP A 207 -34.10 -4.68 7.77
CA ASP A 207 -33.26 -4.15 8.86
C ASP A 207 -33.07 -2.62 8.83
N GLY A 208 -33.94 -1.92 9.55
CA GLY A 208 -33.92 -0.46 9.73
C GLY A 208 -34.21 0.00 11.15
N VAL A 209 -34.02 -0.87 12.16
CA VAL A 209 -34.31 -0.52 13.56
C VAL A 209 -33.02 -0.64 14.38
N GLU A 210 -32.44 0.50 14.73
CA GLU A 210 -31.31 0.55 15.66
C GLU A 210 -31.67 -0.17 16.97
N PRO A 211 -30.90 -1.19 17.39
CA PRO A 211 -31.25 -1.98 18.56
C PRO A 211 -31.10 -1.15 19.83
N THR A 212 -32.24 -0.73 20.39
CA THR A 212 -32.30 0.11 21.60
C THR A 212 -32.17 -0.70 22.90
N THR A 213 -32.20 -2.04 22.82
CA THR A 213 -32.24 -2.94 23.98
C THR A 213 -30.97 -3.77 24.18
N ASP A 214 -30.51 -3.90 25.43
CA ASP A 214 -29.30 -4.66 25.83
C ASP A 214 -29.31 -6.13 25.41
N GLU A 215 -30.48 -6.72 25.16
CA GLU A 215 -30.61 -8.08 24.66
C GLU A 215 -30.19 -8.23 23.19
N GLN A 216 -30.43 -7.22 22.36
CA GLN A 216 -30.00 -7.24 20.95
C GLN A 216 -28.49 -7.05 20.82
N ARG A 217 -27.85 -6.29 21.73
CA ARG A 217 -26.39 -6.22 21.81
C ARG A 217 -25.75 -7.58 22.12
N LYS A 218 -26.36 -8.39 23.00
CA LYS A 218 -25.90 -9.76 23.28
C LYS A 218 -26.04 -10.68 22.07
N ARG A 219 -27.13 -10.58 21.30
CA ARG A 219 -27.30 -11.34 20.04
C ARG A 219 -26.29 -10.93 18.98
N LEU A 220 -26.01 -9.64 18.86
CA LEU A 220 -24.92 -9.17 18.01
C LEU A 220 -23.59 -9.73 18.50
N GLU A 221 -23.34 -9.76 19.82
CA GLU A 221 -22.17 -10.39 20.46
C GLU A 221 -22.02 -11.90 20.22
N GLU A 222 -23.10 -12.58 19.85
CA GLU A 222 -23.11 -13.99 19.51
C GLU A 222 -22.88 -14.26 18.01
N GLN A 223 -22.87 -13.24 17.15
CA GLN A 223 -22.59 -13.44 15.73
C GLN A 223 -21.27 -14.18 15.54
N PRO A 224 -21.26 -15.28 14.74
CA PRO A 224 -20.11 -16.15 14.64
C PRO A 224 -18.99 -15.57 13.74
N LEU A 225 -19.30 -14.54 12.95
CA LEU A 225 -18.36 -13.78 12.15
C LEU A 225 -18.58 -12.29 12.41
N ARG A 226 -17.53 -11.58 12.81
CA ARG A 226 -17.48 -10.12 12.76
C ARG A 226 -16.16 -9.66 12.17
N VAL A 227 -16.25 -8.69 11.27
CA VAL A 227 -15.10 -8.01 10.71
C VAL A 227 -15.34 -6.53 10.90
N GLN A 228 -14.31 -5.81 11.33
CA GLN A 228 -14.33 -4.35 11.47
C GLN A 228 -13.03 -3.79 10.94
N PHE A 229 -13.12 -2.78 10.08
CA PHE A 229 -11.98 -2.03 9.59
C PHE A 229 -12.03 -0.59 10.09
N LYS A 230 -11.02 -0.18 10.85
CA LYS A 230 -10.94 1.18 11.39
C LYS A 230 -9.49 1.61 11.55
N ASP A 231 -9.18 2.85 11.20
CA ASP A 231 -7.84 3.45 11.34
C ASP A 231 -6.75 2.57 10.68
N ASN A 232 -7.04 2.07 9.47
CA ASN A 232 -6.19 1.15 8.71
C ASN A 232 -5.85 -0.18 9.45
N SER A 233 -6.66 -0.55 10.44
CA SER A 233 -6.49 -1.76 11.25
C SER A 233 -7.73 -2.66 11.14
N LEU A 234 -7.48 -3.95 10.95
CA LEU A 234 -8.49 -4.99 10.80
C LEU A 234 -8.67 -5.75 12.12
N SER A 235 -9.92 -5.89 12.54
CA SER A 235 -10.31 -6.76 13.67
C SER A 235 -11.26 -7.83 13.17
N ILE A 236 -10.94 -9.10 13.43
CA ILE A 236 -11.68 -10.26 12.92
C ILE A 236 -12.01 -11.15 14.11
N LYS A 237 -13.28 -11.51 14.24
CA LYS A 237 -13.73 -12.54 15.17
C LYS A 237 -14.50 -13.58 14.38
N ALA A 238 -13.87 -14.73 14.14
CA ALA A 238 -14.44 -15.82 13.40
C ALA A 238 -14.45 -17.08 14.28
N LYS A 239 -15.63 -17.69 14.46
CA LYS A 239 -15.81 -18.96 15.18
C LYS A 239 -16.21 -20.04 14.20
N LYS A 240 -15.26 -20.90 13.83
CA LYS A 240 -15.44 -22.03 12.90
C LYS A 240 -16.14 -21.65 11.59
N GLN A 241 -15.70 -20.56 10.97
CA GLN A 241 -16.27 -20.06 9.71
C GLN A 241 -15.45 -20.53 8.50
N PRO A 242 -16.07 -20.79 7.34
CA PRO A 242 -15.33 -21.12 6.14
C PRO A 242 -14.50 -19.90 5.69
N LEU A 243 -13.24 -20.14 5.30
CA LEU A 243 -12.29 -19.08 4.92
C LEU A 243 -12.83 -18.18 3.80
N SER A 244 -13.51 -18.75 2.81
CA SER A 244 -14.14 -18.01 1.72
C SER A 244 -15.12 -16.95 2.23
N LEU A 245 -15.99 -17.31 3.17
CA LEU A 245 -16.96 -16.39 3.77
C LEU A 245 -16.27 -15.29 4.58
N VAL A 246 -15.23 -15.65 5.34
CA VAL A 246 -14.43 -14.65 6.09
C VAL A 246 -13.79 -13.65 5.14
N LEU A 247 -13.21 -14.09 4.01
CA LEU A 247 -12.60 -13.21 3.03
C LEU A 247 -13.62 -12.34 2.30
N LEU A 248 -14.79 -12.87 1.96
CA LEU A 248 -15.88 -12.08 1.36
C LEU A 248 -16.31 -10.95 2.29
N LYS A 249 -16.49 -11.23 3.59
CA LYS A 249 -16.84 -10.18 4.57
C LYS A 249 -15.72 -9.16 4.74
N ILE A 250 -14.45 -9.58 4.70
CA ILE A 250 -13.30 -8.65 4.70
C ILE A 250 -13.31 -7.77 3.45
N GLY A 251 -13.58 -8.36 2.28
CA GLY A 251 -13.68 -7.62 1.02
C GLY A 251 -14.77 -6.56 1.07
N GLU A 252 -15.94 -6.89 1.63
CA GLU A 252 -17.05 -5.97 1.82
C GLU A 252 -16.67 -4.79 2.73
N GLU A 253 -16.09 -5.06 3.90
CA GLU A 253 -15.67 -4.01 4.86
C GLU A 253 -14.55 -3.11 4.31
N LEU A 254 -13.68 -3.66 3.45
CA LEU A 254 -12.61 -2.91 2.78
C LEU A 254 -13.08 -2.23 1.48
N GLY A 255 -14.25 -2.60 0.95
CA GLY A 255 -14.73 -2.15 -0.37
C GLY A 255 -13.90 -2.68 -1.54
N ILE A 256 -13.29 -3.86 -1.42
CA ILE A 256 -12.40 -4.44 -2.44
C ILE A 256 -12.93 -5.77 -2.98
N PRO A 257 -12.66 -6.08 -4.26
CA PRO A 257 -13.02 -7.38 -4.84
C PRO A 257 -12.23 -8.54 -4.21
N VAL A 258 -12.91 -9.67 -4.10
CA VAL A 258 -12.36 -10.94 -3.60
C VAL A 258 -12.59 -11.99 -4.67
N ASP A 259 -11.50 -12.51 -5.24
CA ASP A 259 -11.54 -13.60 -6.21
C ASP A 259 -11.24 -14.93 -5.49
N ILE A 260 -12.12 -15.92 -5.67
CA ILE A 260 -11.95 -17.27 -5.13
C ILE A 260 -11.66 -18.19 -6.32
N GLU A 261 -10.37 -18.45 -6.58
CA GLU A 261 -9.93 -19.33 -7.67
C GLU A 261 -10.04 -20.81 -7.29
N SER A 262 -9.97 -21.12 -6.00
CA SER A 262 -10.04 -22.48 -5.48
C SER A 262 -10.92 -22.54 -4.24
N GLU A 263 -11.92 -23.42 -4.27
CA GLU A 263 -12.75 -23.68 -3.10
C GLU A 263 -11.90 -24.32 -2.00
N SER A 264 -11.62 -23.55 -0.95
CA SER A 264 -10.92 -24.05 0.24
C SER A 264 -11.94 -24.54 1.27
N THR A 265 -11.78 -25.77 1.76
CA THR A 265 -12.54 -26.29 2.91
C THR A 265 -11.95 -25.84 4.26
N ASP A 266 -11.10 -24.83 4.24
CA ASP A 266 -10.37 -24.37 5.43
C ASP A 266 -11.36 -23.65 6.37
N ILE A 267 -11.39 -24.11 7.63
CA ILE A 267 -12.24 -23.52 8.68
C ILE A 267 -11.36 -22.61 9.54
N VAL A 268 -11.78 -21.36 9.69
CA VAL A 268 -11.12 -20.32 10.48
C VAL A 268 -11.81 -20.20 11.84
N ASP A 269 -11.02 -20.36 12.90
CA ASP A 269 -11.44 -20.14 14.29
C ASP A 269 -10.40 -19.25 14.97
N THR A 270 -10.49 -17.94 14.73
CA THR A 270 -9.49 -16.95 15.15
C THR A 270 -10.14 -15.65 15.64
N GLU A 271 -9.49 -15.02 16.61
CA GLU A 271 -9.83 -13.68 17.11
C GLU A 271 -8.61 -12.78 16.99
N ILE A 272 -8.67 -11.85 16.04
CA ILE A 272 -7.62 -10.89 15.69
C ILE A 272 -8.12 -9.50 16.11
N ASN A 273 -7.32 -8.79 16.91
CA ASN A 273 -7.66 -7.47 17.41
C ASN A 273 -6.68 -6.43 16.84
N LYS A 274 -7.20 -5.52 16.00
CA LYS A 274 -6.48 -4.35 15.48
C LYS A 274 -5.09 -4.66 14.92
N LEU A 275 -5.01 -5.53 13.91
CA LEU A 275 -3.79 -5.78 13.16
C LEU A 275 -3.83 -5.06 11.81
N PRO A 276 -2.68 -4.68 11.23
CA PRO A 276 -2.66 -4.20 9.85
C PRO A 276 -3.16 -5.30 8.91
N VAL A 277 -3.74 -4.89 7.78
CA VAL A 277 -4.42 -5.81 6.84
C VAL A 277 -3.49 -6.94 6.42
N GLU A 278 -2.21 -6.67 6.15
CA GLU A 278 -1.25 -7.68 5.73
C GLU A 278 -1.01 -8.75 6.79
N GLU A 279 -0.89 -8.34 8.05
CA GLU A 279 -0.60 -9.25 9.16
C GLU A 279 -1.84 -10.06 9.55
N ALA A 280 -3.01 -9.41 9.58
CA ALA A 280 -4.28 -10.07 9.80
C ALA A 280 -4.51 -11.19 8.77
N LEU A 281 -4.29 -10.92 7.48
CA LEU A 281 -4.46 -11.91 6.42
C LEU A 281 -3.46 -13.06 6.50
N ARG A 282 -2.20 -12.80 6.91
CA ARG A 282 -1.21 -13.87 7.18
C ARG A 282 -1.67 -14.80 8.30
N HIS A 283 -2.36 -14.29 9.32
CA HIS A 283 -2.91 -15.10 10.41
C HIS A 283 -4.12 -15.94 9.99
N LEU A 284 -4.85 -15.55 8.95
CA LEU A 284 -6.02 -16.31 8.48
C LEU A 284 -5.60 -17.55 7.70
N SER A 285 -4.80 -17.40 6.65
CA SER A 285 -4.38 -18.51 5.81
C SER A 285 -3.17 -18.12 4.96
N PRO A 286 -2.22 -19.05 4.72
CA PRO A 286 -1.10 -18.84 3.81
C PRO A 286 -1.52 -18.87 2.32
N LYS A 287 -2.77 -19.25 2.00
CA LYS A 287 -3.23 -19.38 0.61
C LYS A 287 -3.72 -18.05 0.00
N ILE A 288 -3.64 -16.97 0.76
CA ILE A 288 -4.19 -15.68 0.36
C ILE A 288 -3.11 -14.87 -0.36
N THR A 289 -3.46 -14.39 -1.55
CA THR A 289 -2.68 -13.39 -2.28
C THR A 289 -3.39 -12.04 -2.15
N VAL A 290 -2.64 -11.03 -1.74
CA VAL A 290 -3.10 -9.67 -1.51
C VAL A 290 -2.45 -8.77 -2.55
N PHE A 291 -3.27 -7.97 -3.21
CA PHE A 291 -2.80 -6.89 -4.08
C PHE A 291 -2.95 -5.58 -3.32
N MET A 292 -1.89 -4.81 -3.22
CA MET A 292 -1.88 -3.57 -2.44
C MET A 292 -1.28 -2.44 -3.24
N ARG A 293 -1.75 -1.22 -3.01
CA ARG A 293 -1.16 0.01 -3.50
C ARG A 293 -0.51 0.76 -2.36
N ALA A 294 0.75 1.11 -2.51
CA ALA A 294 1.44 2.02 -1.62
C ALA A 294 1.42 3.43 -2.22
N ASP A 295 0.89 4.39 -1.48
CA ASP A 295 1.06 5.83 -1.72
C ASP A 295 2.33 6.26 -0.98
N LEU A 296 3.39 6.55 -1.75
CA LEU A 296 4.68 6.91 -1.15
C LEU A 296 4.70 8.32 -0.58
N GLN A 297 3.78 9.20 -0.97
CA GLN A 297 3.73 10.57 -0.45
C GLN A 297 3.00 10.61 0.90
N ARG A 298 1.91 9.85 1.04
CA ARG A 298 1.12 9.75 2.27
C ARG A 298 1.61 8.66 3.23
N ALA A 299 2.53 7.82 2.78
CA ALA A 299 2.95 6.60 3.48
C ALA A 299 1.75 5.69 3.82
N GLU A 300 0.72 5.71 2.97
CA GLU A 300 -0.51 4.92 3.13
C GLU A 300 -0.42 3.66 2.28
N ARG A 301 -1.00 2.56 2.76
CA ARG A 301 -1.15 1.32 1.99
C ARG A 301 -2.62 0.95 1.93
N ARG A 302 -3.14 0.79 0.73
CA ARG A 302 -4.53 0.40 0.47
C ARG A 302 -4.55 -0.98 -0.17
N ALA A 303 -5.41 -1.87 0.32
CA ALA A 303 -5.67 -3.12 -0.37
C ALA A 303 -6.47 -2.83 -1.65
N LEU A 304 -6.12 -3.48 -2.76
CA LEU A 304 -6.82 -3.36 -4.04
C LEU A 304 -7.68 -4.59 -4.33
N ARG A 305 -7.20 -5.78 -3.96
CA ARG A 305 -7.85 -7.05 -4.26
C ARG A 305 -7.34 -8.17 -3.37
N LEU A 306 -8.22 -9.10 -3.04
CA LEU A 306 -7.87 -10.37 -2.41
C LEU A 306 -8.09 -11.51 -3.39
N VAL A 307 -7.18 -12.48 -3.39
CA VAL A 307 -7.30 -13.70 -4.19
C VAL A 307 -7.03 -14.90 -3.28
N LEU A 308 -8.02 -15.78 -3.18
CA LEU A 308 -7.88 -17.09 -2.56
C LEU A 308 -7.53 -18.10 -3.66
N GLY A 309 -6.26 -18.44 -3.77
CA GLY A 309 -5.75 -19.38 -4.77
C GLY A 309 -5.11 -20.61 -4.15
N GLU A 310 -4.70 -21.56 -4.99
CA GLU A 310 -3.83 -22.64 -4.54
C GLU A 310 -2.51 -22.07 -3.99
N PRO A 311 -1.91 -22.70 -2.96
CA PRO A 311 -0.56 -22.33 -2.55
C PRO A 311 0.33 -22.46 -3.78
N SER A 312 0.86 -21.33 -4.26
CA SER A 312 1.71 -21.31 -5.44
C SER A 312 2.77 -22.38 -5.23
N LYS A 313 2.69 -23.47 -6.00
CA LYS A 313 3.75 -24.45 -6.10
C LYS A 313 4.91 -23.68 -6.69
N ASN A 314 5.64 -22.98 -5.83
CA ASN A 314 6.91 -22.39 -6.16
C ASN A 314 7.76 -23.58 -6.54
N LYS A 315 7.73 -23.96 -7.82
CA LYS A 315 8.80 -24.74 -8.41
C LYS A 315 10.03 -23.94 -8.03
N PRO A 316 10.96 -24.49 -7.22
CA PRO A 316 12.17 -23.77 -6.89
C PRO A 316 12.73 -23.30 -8.23
N GLN A 317 12.78 -21.99 -8.44
CA GLN A 317 13.46 -21.44 -9.59
C GLN A 317 14.90 -21.93 -9.41
N SER A 318 15.28 -22.95 -10.18
CA SER A 318 16.67 -23.37 -10.27
C SER A 318 17.43 -22.17 -10.81
N PHE A 319 18.13 -21.48 -9.92
CA PHE A 319 19.03 -20.39 -10.26
C PHE A 319 20.23 -20.91 -11.04
#